data_AF-A0A2Z2KL50-F1
#
_entry.id   AF-A0A2Z2KL50-F1
#
_cell.length_a   1.000
_cell.length_b   1.000
_cell.length_c   1.000
_cell.angle_alpha   90.00
_cell.angle_beta   90.00
_cell.angle_gamma   90.00
#
_symmetry.space_group_name_H-M   'P 1'
#
loop_
_entity.id
_entity.type
_entity.pdbx_description
1 polymer ?
#
loop_
_entity_poly.entity_id
_entity_poly.type
_entity_poly.pdbx_seq_one_letter_code
_entity_poly.pdbx_strand_id
1 'polypeptide(L)'
;MLIIGYISVSGFLTNYVKLGVTRKHYFSGGLLSALAISIIMLPLSAGLITLVEQLFHSVEPPAIWPDTSSWLGSLLATMFTILVYYTGGWLIGAGFYRYDAALGLLDLAFALVLLFFVTVPVELLHSGKLVNVPPYVYLLVTACLTAAAFWRIKQVTRRVRIKVK
;
A
#
# COMPACT_ATOMS: atom_id res chain seq x y z
N MET A 1 -1.52 -2.12 6.88
CA MET A 1 -0.20 -1.82 6.28
C MET A 1 0.13 -0.33 6.19
N LEU A 2 -0.87 0.55 6.10
CA LEU A 2 -0.66 2.00 6.06
C LEU A 2 0.13 2.56 7.25
N ILE A 3 -0.24 2.18 8.48
CA ILE A 3 0.46 2.63 9.69
C ILE A 3 1.93 2.20 9.69
N ILE A 4 2.22 0.96 9.25
CA ILE A 4 3.59 0.43 9.15
C ILE A 4 4.40 1.25 8.11
N GLY A 5 3.80 1.57 6.97
CA GLY A 5 4.40 2.47 5.98
C GLY A 5 4.71 3.85 6.57
N TYR A 6 3.79 4.43 7.33
CA TYR A 6 3.97 5.74 7.97
C TYR A 6 5.15 5.75 8.97
N ILE A 7 5.20 4.75 9.86
CA ILE A 7 6.26 4.62 10.87
C ILE A 7 7.63 4.35 10.22
N SER A 8 7.65 3.78 9.02
CA SER A 8 8.88 3.47 8.29
C SER A 8 9.84 4.66 8.16
N VAL A 9 9.30 5.87 8.02
CA VAL A 9 10.13 7.09 7.89
C VAL A 9 10.36 7.74 9.24
N SER A 10 9.31 7.97 10.01
CA SER A 10 9.39 8.74 11.25
C SER A 10 10.22 8.02 12.32
N GLY A 11 10.13 6.70 12.40
CA GLY A 11 10.90 5.88 13.33
C GLY A 11 12.24 5.41 12.76
N PHE A 12 12.22 4.72 11.62
CA PHE A 12 13.41 3.98 11.19
C PHE A 12 14.45 4.83 10.45
N LEU A 13 14.06 5.86 9.69
CA LEU A 13 15.03 6.65 8.92
C LEU A 13 16.08 7.29 9.83
N THR A 14 15.65 7.89 10.94
CA THR A 14 16.56 8.54 11.88
C THR A 14 17.49 7.52 12.56
N ASN A 15 16.96 6.36 12.95
CA ASN A 15 17.76 5.30 13.59
C ASN A 15 18.76 4.68 12.61
N TYR A 16 18.36 4.40 11.36
CA TYR A 16 19.26 3.83 10.36
C TYR A 16 20.39 4.77 9.98
N VAL A 17 20.11 6.07 9.90
CA VAL A 17 21.15 7.06 9.67
C VAL A 17 22.14 7.12 10.84
N LYS A 18 21.67 7.03 12.10
CA LYS A 18 22.55 6.94 13.28
C LYS A 18 23.47 5.71 13.24
N LEU A 19 23.04 4.63 12.60
CA LEU A 19 23.81 3.40 12.36
C LEU A 19 24.67 3.45 11.09
N GLY A 20 24.78 4.60 10.40
CA GLY A 20 25.62 4.75 9.21
C GLY A 20 24.99 4.26 7.89
N VAL A 21 23.71 3.89 7.87
CA VAL A 21 23.03 3.44 6.66
C VAL A 21 22.77 4.62 5.73
N THR A 22 23.19 4.51 4.46
CA THR A 22 22.97 5.58 3.49
C THR A 22 21.51 5.65 3.03
N ARG A 23 21.07 6.85 2.62
CA ARG A 23 19.69 7.11 2.15
C ARG A 23 19.29 6.25 0.95
N LYS A 24 20.26 5.86 0.11
CA LYS A 24 20.04 4.97 -1.04
C LYS A 24 19.65 3.57 -0.58
N HIS A 25 20.36 3.04 0.42
CA HIS A 25 20.06 1.73 1.00
C HIS A 25 18.74 1.74 1.77
N TYR A 26 18.38 2.85 2.43
CA TYR A 26 17.06 3.00 3.04
C TYR A 26 15.93 2.87 2.02
N PHE A 27 16.02 3.59 0.89
CA PHE A 27 14.99 3.51 -0.15
C PHE A 27 14.90 2.11 -0.77
N SER A 28 16.03 1.51 -1.13
CA SER A 28 16.05 0.15 -1.69
C SER A 28 15.54 -0.90 -0.70
N GLY A 29 15.89 -0.76 0.58
CA GLY A 29 15.39 -1.63 1.65
C GLY A 29 13.89 -1.45 1.89
N GLY A 30 13.38 -0.22 1.85
CA GLY A 30 11.95 0.08 1.96
C GLY A 30 11.12 -0.42 0.77
N LEU A 31 11.69 -0.43 -0.43
CA LEU A 31 11.05 -1.02 -1.60
C LEU A 31 11.04 -2.55 -1.51
N LEU A 32 12.16 -3.15 -1.07
CA LEU A 32 12.25 -4.59 -0.86
C LEU A 32 11.29 -5.07 0.24
N SER A 33 11.17 -4.32 1.34
CA SER A 33 10.22 -4.64 2.41
C SER A 33 8.77 -4.56 1.94
N ALA A 34 8.41 -3.54 1.16
CA ALA A 34 7.07 -3.41 0.59
C ALA A 34 6.68 -4.65 -0.24
N LEU A 35 7.59 -5.09 -1.11
CA LEU A 35 7.41 -6.29 -1.93
C LEU A 35 7.36 -7.55 -1.07
N ALA A 36 8.31 -7.74 -0.15
CA ALA A 36 8.36 -8.91 0.72
C ALA A 36 7.09 -9.03 1.58
N ILE A 37 6.62 -7.93 2.18
CA ILE A 37 5.38 -7.90 2.97
C ILE A 37 4.19 -8.30 2.09
N SER A 38 4.08 -7.77 0.87
CA SER A 38 2.97 -8.10 -0.03
C SER A 38 2.93 -9.60 -0.40
N ILE A 39 4.09 -10.23 -0.56
CA ILE A 39 4.20 -11.66 -0.89
C ILE A 39 3.92 -12.52 0.34
N ILE A 40 4.47 -12.18 1.50
CA ILE A 40 4.41 -13.01 2.71
C ILE A 40 3.05 -12.93 3.40
N MET A 41 2.40 -11.76 3.41
CA MET A 41 1.12 -11.58 4.11
C MET A 41 -0.01 -12.41 3.53
N LEU A 42 0.11 -12.80 2.25
CA LEU A 42 -0.94 -13.53 1.55
C LEU A 42 -1.13 -14.98 2.01
N PRO A 43 -0.10 -15.87 2.00
CA PRO A 43 -0.24 -17.21 2.54
C PRO A 43 -0.54 -17.17 4.04
N LEU A 44 -0.06 -16.14 4.75
CA LEU A 44 -0.37 -15.95 6.15
C LEU A 44 -1.87 -15.69 6.37
N SER A 45 -2.48 -14.77 5.62
CA SER A 45 -3.91 -14.49 5.75
C SER A 45 -4.77 -15.66 5.30
N ALA A 46 -4.43 -16.31 4.19
CA ALA A 46 -5.18 -17.48 3.71
C ALA A 46 -5.08 -18.66 4.69
N GLY A 47 -3.88 -18.93 5.21
CA GLY A 47 -3.65 -19.98 6.20
C GLY A 47 -4.37 -19.73 7.53
N LEU A 48 -4.46 -18.46 7.96
CA LEU A 48 -5.24 -18.12 9.15
C LEU A 48 -6.74 -18.30 8.93
N ILE A 49 -7.26 -17.92 7.76
CA ILE A 49 -8.68 -18.11 7.43
C ILE A 49 -9.03 -19.59 7.40
N THR A 50 -8.23 -20.42 6.73
CA THR A 50 -8.48 -21.87 6.66
C THR A 50 -8.34 -22.55 8.01
N LEU A 51 -7.40 -22.11 8.86
CA LEU A 51 -7.31 -22.58 10.25
C LEU A 51 -8.56 -22.23 11.06
N VAL A 52 -9.10 -21.02 10.90
CA VAL A 52 -10.34 -20.60 11.57
C VAL A 52 -11.53 -21.40 11.05
N GLU A 53 -11.67 -21.59 9.74
CA GLU A 53 -12.73 -22.41 9.13
C GLU A 53 -12.68 -23.87 9.64
N GLN A 54 -11.48 -24.42 9.82
CA GLN A 54 -11.30 -25.76 10.41
C GLN A 54 -11.76 -25.84 11.88
N LEU A 55 -11.65 -24.74 12.64
CA LEU A 55 -12.10 -24.68 14.03
C LEU A 55 -13.62 -24.50 14.18
N PHE A 56 -14.30 -23.91 13.19
CA PHE A 56 -15.72 -23.54 13.25
C PHE A 56 -16.61 -24.26 12.23
N HIS A 57 -16.30 -25.52 11.87
CA HIS A 57 -16.95 -26.38 10.85
C HIS A 57 -18.51 -26.44 10.81
N SER A 58 -19.25 -25.73 11.66
CA SER A 58 -20.72 -25.71 11.74
C SER A 58 -21.39 -24.43 11.21
N VAL A 59 -20.64 -23.44 10.72
CA VAL A 59 -21.24 -22.20 10.16
C VAL A 59 -21.04 -22.17 8.66
N GLU A 60 -22.09 -22.52 7.90
CA GLU A 60 -22.13 -22.30 6.46
C GLU A 60 -21.99 -20.78 6.18
N PRO A 61 -20.97 -20.34 5.43
CA PRO A 61 -20.83 -18.93 5.11
C PRO A 61 -21.99 -18.49 4.19
N PRO A 62 -22.60 -17.33 4.43
CA PRO A 62 -23.65 -16.81 3.57
C PRO A 62 -23.11 -16.62 2.14
N ALA A 63 -23.86 -17.12 1.15
CA ALA A 63 -23.59 -17.15 -0.29
C ALA A 63 -23.56 -15.75 -0.97
N ILE A 64 -23.02 -14.75 -0.29
CA ILE A 64 -22.93 -13.36 -0.74
C ILE A 64 -21.62 -13.13 -1.53
N TRP A 65 -20.68 -14.08 -1.49
CA TRP A 65 -19.38 -13.98 -2.15
C TRP A 65 -19.47 -14.56 -3.58
N PRO A 66 -19.24 -13.76 -4.64
CA PRO A 66 -19.28 -14.28 -6.00
C PRO A 66 -18.14 -15.29 -6.23
N ASP A 67 -18.50 -16.55 -6.49
CA ASP A 67 -17.60 -17.70 -6.71
C ASP A 67 -16.78 -17.66 -8.02
N THR A 68 -16.59 -16.50 -8.65
CA THR A 68 -16.05 -16.42 -10.02
C THR A 68 -14.69 -15.74 -10.13
N SER A 69 -14.07 -15.35 -9.03
CA SER A 69 -12.68 -14.88 -9.08
C SER A 69 -11.72 -16.06 -9.08
N SER A 70 -10.95 -16.23 -10.16
CA SER A 70 -9.81 -17.15 -10.16
C SER A 70 -8.98 -16.91 -8.89
N TRP A 71 -8.68 -17.96 -8.12
CA TRP A 71 -7.93 -17.83 -6.86
C TRP A 71 -6.67 -16.96 -7.03
N LEU A 72 -5.99 -17.11 -8.17
CA LEU A 72 -4.82 -16.32 -8.56
C LEU A 72 -5.13 -14.83 -8.79
N GLY A 73 -6.28 -14.50 -9.36
CA GLY A 73 -6.70 -13.10 -9.57
C GLY A 73 -6.94 -12.37 -8.25
N SER A 74 -7.65 -13.01 -7.32
CA SER A 74 -7.84 -12.50 -5.95
C SER A 74 -6.51 -12.40 -5.20
N LEU A 75 -5.60 -13.33 -5.48
CA LEU A 75 -4.24 -13.34 -4.96
C LEU A 75 -3.47 -12.07 -5.38
N LEU A 76 -3.38 -11.83 -6.69
CA LEU A 76 -2.69 -10.68 -7.26
C LEU A 76 -3.33 -9.35 -6.84
N ALA A 77 -4.67 -9.28 -6.79
CA ALA A 77 -5.39 -8.09 -6.36
C ALA A 77 -5.11 -7.75 -4.89
N THR A 78 -5.04 -8.76 -4.02
CA THR A 78 -4.74 -8.58 -2.59
C THR A 78 -3.30 -8.15 -2.38
N MET A 79 -2.33 -8.78 -3.07
CA MET A 79 -0.93 -8.37 -3.02
C MET A 79 -0.75 -6.91 -3.45
N PHE A 80 -1.40 -6.53 -4.55
CA PHE A 80 -1.34 -5.17 -5.07
C PHE A 80 -1.99 -4.15 -4.11
N THR A 81 -3.12 -4.51 -3.51
CA THR A 81 -3.77 -3.71 -2.46
C THR A 81 -2.85 -3.47 -1.28
N ILE A 82 -2.24 -4.52 -0.74
CA ILE A 82 -1.28 -4.43 0.37
C ILE A 82 -0.10 -3.51 0.03
N LEU A 83 0.46 -3.67 -1.17
CA LEU A 83 1.56 -2.85 -1.68
C LEU A 83 1.17 -1.36 -1.73
N VAL A 84 -0.02 -1.07 -2.24
CA VAL A 84 -0.58 0.28 -2.29
C VAL A 84 -0.72 0.87 -0.88
N TYR A 85 -1.32 0.14 0.07
CA TYR A 85 -1.48 0.64 1.43
C TYR A 85 -0.14 0.94 2.11
N TYR A 86 0.86 0.07 1.92
CA TYR A 86 2.20 0.32 2.44
C TYR A 86 2.82 1.56 1.81
N THR A 87 2.75 1.68 0.48
CA THR A 87 3.32 2.80 -0.29
C THR A 87 2.65 4.12 0.08
N GLY A 88 1.33 4.14 0.22
CA GLY A 88 0.57 5.31 0.67
C GLY A 88 0.98 5.76 2.07
N GLY A 89 1.11 4.82 3.01
CA GLY A 89 1.64 5.11 4.35
C GLY A 89 3.06 5.68 4.30
N TRP A 90 3.93 5.07 3.49
CA TRP A 90 5.32 5.50 3.31
C TRP A 90 5.41 6.91 2.73
N LEU A 91 4.55 7.24 1.76
CA LEU A 91 4.46 8.56 1.17
C LEU A 91 4.04 9.62 2.19
N ILE A 92 3.01 9.34 3.00
CA ILE A 92 2.54 10.23 4.07
C ILE A 92 3.68 10.48 5.06
N GLY A 93 4.31 9.41 5.55
CA GLY A 93 5.43 9.51 6.50
C GLY A 93 6.59 10.33 5.93
N ALA A 94 6.94 10.13 4.66
CA ALA A 94 8.00 10.87 3.99
C ALA A 94 7.67 12.36 3.82
N GLY A 95 6.44 12.68 3.44
CA GLY A 95 5.97 14.05 3.25
C GLY A 95 6.03 14.86 4.53
N PHE A 96 5.39 14.37 5.60
CA PHE A 96 5.40 15.03 6.90
C PHE A 96 6.79 15.09 7.53
N TYR A 97 7.64 14.08 7.34
CA TYR A 97 9.01 14.12 7.86
C TYR A 97 9.84 15.27 7.26
N ARG A 98 9.68 15.52 5.95
CA ARG A 98 10.49 16.51 5.24
C ARG A 98 9.96 17.93 5.38
N TYR A 99 8.68 18.11 5.15
CA TYR A 99 8.09 19.43 4.91
C TYR A 99 7.18 19.91 6.04
N ASP A 100 7.11 19.13 7.13
CA ASP A 100 6.14 19.35 8.20
C ASP A 100 4.72 19.45 7.60
N ALA A 101 3.81 20.26 8.18
CA ALA A 101 2.42 20.29 7.74
C ALA A 101 2.20 20.85 6.32
N ALA A 102 3.01 21.80 5.86
CA ALA A 102 2.69 22.62 4.68
C ALA A 102 2.64 21.83 3.36
N LEU A 103 3.63 20.96 3.10
CA LEU A 103 3.61 20.08 1.92
C LEU A 103 3.30 18.62 2.28
N GLY A 104 3.37 18.24 3.56
CA GLY A 104 2.93 16.92 4.02
C GLY A 104 1.45 16.66 3.72
N LEU A 105 0.62 17.71 3.73
CA LEU A 105 -0.81 17.61 3.41
C LEU A 105 -1.06 17.27 1.92
N LEU A 106 -0.17 17.69 1.01
CA LEU A 106 -0.26 17.31 -0.41
C LEU A 106 0.10 15.83 -0.60
N ASP A 107 1.16 15.36 0.06
CA ASP A 107 1.55 13.95 0.02
C ASP A 107 0.46 13.06 0.68
N LEU A 108 -0.28 13.58 1.67
CA LEU A 108 -1.49 12.95 2.23
C LEU A 108 -2.64 12.90 1.21
N ALA A 109 -2.97 14.02 0.57
CA ALA A 109 -4.02 14.05 -0.44
C ALA A 109 -3.71 13.08 -1.59
N PHE A 110 -2.45 13.02 -2.03
CA PHE A 110 -2.02 12.06 -3.05
C PHE A 110 -2.17 10.61 -2.58
N ALA A 111 -1.78 10.30 -1.33
CA ALA A 111 -1.98 8.97 -0.77
C ALA A 111 -3.47 8.59 -0.70
N LEU A 112 -4.36 9.53 -0.36
CA LEU A 112 -5.81 9.29 -0.33
C LEU A 112 -6.37 8.99 -1.73
N VAL A 113 -5.93 9.73 -2.76
CA VAL A 113 -6.30 9.44 -4.16
C VAL A 113 -5.84 8.03 -4.53
N LEU A 114 -4.60 7.69 -4.21
CA LEU A 114 -4.03 6.38 -4.50
C LEU A 114 -4.83 5.25 -3.81
N LEU A 115 -5.25 5.46 -2.55
CA LEU A 115 -6.09 4.51 -1.82
C LEU A 115 -7.50 4.40 -2.39
N PHE A 116 -8.10 5.51 -2.79
CA PHE A 116 -9.41 5.52 -3.45
C PHE A 116 -9.41 4.66 -4.72
N PHE A 117 -8.34 4.75 -5.52
CA PHE A 117 -8.14 3.93 -6.72
C PHE A 117 -7.75 2.47 -6.46
N VAL A 118 -7.63 2.03 -5.21
CA VAL A 118 -7.46 0.59 -4.92
C VAL A 118 -8.65 0.00 -4.19
N THR A 119 -9.40 0.83 -3.44
CA THR A 119 -10.49 0.35 -2.59
C THR A 119 -11.85 0.39 -3.26
N VAL A 120 -12.05 1.26 -4.25
CA VAL A 120 -13.36 1.40 -4.86
C VAL A 120 -13.62 0.22 -5.81
N PRO A 121 -14.67 -0.59 -5.59
CA PRO A 121 -14.99 -1.69 -6.47
C PRO A 121 -15.39 -1.14 -7.84
N VAL A 122 -14.80 -1.70 -8.90
CA VAL A 122 -15.06 -1.31 -10.30
C VAL A 122 -16.55 -1.41 -10.64
N GLU A 123 -17.25 -2.36 -10.03
CA GLU A 123 -18.71 -2.57 -10.16
C GLU A 123 -19.53 -1.39 -9.63
N LEU A 124 -19.07 -0.73 -8.56
CA LEU A 124 -19.74 0.44 -8.00
C LEU A 124 -19.59 1.68 -8.90
N LEU A 125 -18.46 1.82 -9.61
CA LEU A 125 -18.28 2.84 -10.64
C LEU A 125 -19.20 2.61 -11.84
N HIS A 126 -19.38 1.35 -12.25
CA HIS A 126 -20.25 0.98 -13.37
C HIS A 126 -21.75 1.08 -13.01
N SER A 127 -22.13 0.70 -11.79
CA SER A 127 -23.49 0.80 -11.26
C SER A 127 -23.99 2.25 -11.21
N GLY A 128 -23.08 3.20 -10.96
CA GLY A 128 -23.42 4.62 -10.79
C GLY A 128 -23.74 5.41 -12.06
N LYS A 129 -23.73 4.84 -13.27
CA LYS A 129 -23.80 5.59 -14.56
C LYS A 129 -22.72 6.69 -14.75
N LEU A 130 -21.78 6.84 -13.82
CA LEU A 130 -20.87 7.99 -13.77
C LEU A 130 -19.71 7.85 -14.76
N VAL A 131 -19.12 6.66 -14.90
CA VAL A 131 -18.05 6.43 -15.89
C VAL A 131 -17.96 4.94 -16.27
N ASN A 132 -18.11 4.60 -17.55
CA ASN A 132 -17.86 3.26 -18.08
C ASN A 132 -16.36 3.11 -18.42
N VAL A 133 -15.54 2.83 -17.40
CA VAL A 133 -14.09 2.68 -17.58
C VAL A 133 -13.74 1.19 -17.61
N PRO A 134 -13.09 0.68 -18.67
CA PRO A 134 -12.65 -0.71 -18.70
C PRO A 134 -11.78 -1.07 -17.49
N PRO A 135 -11.93 -2.27 -16.89
CA PRO A 135 -11.17 -2.68 -15.70
C PRO A 135 -9.65 -2.59 -15.86
N TYR A 136 -9.14 -2.84 -17.07
CA TYR A 136 -7.71 -2.74 -17.38
C TYR A 136 -7.16 -1.31 -17.24
N VAL A 137 -7.97 -0.29 -17.55
CA VAL A 137 -7.59 1.12 -17.41
C VAL A 137 -7.47 1.47 -15.93
N TYR A 138 -8.37 0.96 -15.09
CA TYR A 138 -8.30 1.16 -13.64
C TYR A 138 -7.00 0.57 -13.07
N LEU A 139 -6.67 -0.67 -13.41
CA LEU A 139 -5.43 -1.32 -13.00
C LEU A 139 -4.19 -0.52 -13.46
N LEU A 140 -4.19 -0.05 -14.70
CA LEU A 140 -3.09 0.73 -15.27
C LEU A 140 -2.93 2.07 -14.54
N VAL A 141 -4.03 2.79 -14.27
CA VAL A 141 -4.02 4.04 -13.49
C VAL A 141 -3.46 3.80 -12.09
N THR A 142 -3.93 2.78 -11.37
CA THR A 142 -3.45 2.50 -10.02
C THR A 142 -1.98 2.08 -10.01
N ALA A 143 -1.52 1.31 -11.02
CA ALA A 143 -0.11 0.98 -11.19
C ALA A 143 0.75 2.23 -11.47
N CYS A 144 0.30 3.12 -12.35
CA CYS A 144 0.98 4.40 -12.62
C CYS A 144 1.04 5.30 -11.38
N LEU A 145 -0.05 5.41 -10.62
CA LEU A 145 -0.07 6.19 -9.38
C LEU A 145 0.89 5.61 -8.33
N THR A 146 0.96 4.28 -8.23
CA THR A 146 1.88 3.60 -7.31
C THR A 146 3.34 3.82 -7.72
N ALA A 147 3.66 3.75 -9.02
CA ALA A 147 4.98 4.08 -9.53
C ALA A 147 5.35 5.56 -9.29
N ALA A 148 4.39 6.47 -9.48
CA ALA A 148 4.55 7.89 -9.18
C ALA A 148 4.79 8.12 -7.69
N ALA A 149 4.11 7.39 -6.80
CA ALA A 149 4.34 7.44 -5.36
C ALA A 149 5.77 7.00 -5.00
N PHE A 150 6.25 5.87 -5.55
CA PHE A 150 7.64 5.44 -5.33
C PHE A 150 8.65 6.47 -5.83
N TRP A 151 8.40 7.05 -7.00
CA TRP A 151 9.26 8.10 -7.55
C TRP A 151 9.28 9.34 -6.65
N ARG A 152 8.10 9.76 -6.16
CA ARG A 152 7.96 10.87 -5.22
C ARG A 152 8.70 10.59 -3.90
N ILE A 153 8.52 9.42 -3.31
CA ILE A 153 9.22 8.98 -2.09
C ILE A 153 10.74 9.03 -2.30
N LYS A 154 11.24 8.55 -3.44
CA LYS A 154 12.67 8.60 -3.79
C LYS A 154 13.19 10.03 -3.87
N GLN A 155 12.42 10.94 -4.46
CA GLN A 155 12.79 12.37 -4.52
C GLN A 155 12.82 13.01 -3.14
N VAL A 156 11.82 12.69 -2.30
CA VAL A 156 11.70 13.22 -0.94
C VAL A 156 12.89 12.75 -0.10
N THR A 157 13.11 11.44 0.00
CA THR A 157 14.19 10.84 0.80
C THR A 157 15.59 11.27 0.38
N ARG A 158 15.86 11.52 -0.91
CA ARG A 158 17.17 12.02 -1.36
C ARG A 158 17.53 13.39 -0.79
N ARG A 159 16.56 14.31 -0.63
CA ARG A 159 16.79 15.72 -0.28
C ARG A 159 16.43 16.09 1.16
N VAL A 160 16.00 15.12 1.98
CA VAL A 160 15.66 15.34 3.39
C VAL A 160 16.88 15.77 4.21
N ARG A 161 16.73 16.76 5.10
CA ARG A 161 17.68 17.01 6.20
C ARG A 161 17.29 16.11 7.37
N ILE A 162 18.22 15.32 7.88
CA ILE A 162 17.93 14.40 8.98
C ILE A 162 17.80 15.22 10.27
N LYS A 163 16.62 15.16 10.88
CA LYS A 163 16.35 15.77 12.18
C LYS A 163 16.92 14.81 13.23
N VAL A 164 18.16 15.03 13.67
CA VAL A 164 18.76 14.29 14.80
C VAL A 164 18.18 14.91 16.07
N LYS A 165 17.19 14.24 16.65
CA LYS A 165 16.82 14.43 18.06
C LYS A 165 17.60 13.43 18.92
#